data_AF-A0A1V3Q3L0-F1
#
_entry.id   AF-A0A1V3Q3L0-F1
#
_cell.length_a   1.000
_cell.length_b   1.000
_cell.length_c   1.000
_cell.angle_alpha   90.00
_cell.angle_beta   90.00
_cell.angle_gamma   90.00
#
_symmetry.space_group_name_H-M   'P 1'
#
loop_
_entity.id
_entity.type
_entity.pdbx_description
1 polymer ?
#
loop_
_entity_poly.entity_id
_entity_poly.type
_entity_poly.pdbx_seq_one_letter_code
_entity_poly.pdbx_strand_id
1 'polypeptide(L)'
;MNASRIPDFANKSHKGMSIWFAEMSLRGLLFHPEDAPNDIFTIATNERTFTPAECAKLDGIMADMFALFGDDVCEAACPIFMKCMGMQQAA
;
A
#
# COMPACT_ATOMS: atom_id res chain seq x y z
N MET A 1 0.74 -19.38 -14.09
CA MET A 1 1.23 -17.99 -14.05
C MET A 1 1.22 -17.56 -12.60
N ASN A 2 2.39 -17.25 -12.01
CA ASN A 2 2.42 -16.64 -10.69
C ASN A 2 1.96 -15.19 -10.84
N ALA A 3 0.73 -14.90 -10.45
CA ALA A 3 0.24 -13.53 -10.39
C ALA A 3 1.15 -12.73 -9.42
N SER A 4 1.51 -11.50 -9.80
CA SER A 4 2.34 -10.64 -8.94
C SER A 4 1.66 -10.41 -7.58
N ARG A 5 2.45 -10.47 -6.50
CA ARG A 5 2.00 -10.13 -5.14
C ARG A 5 1.55 -8.67 -5.03
N ILE A 6 2.14 -7.77 -5.82
CA ILE A 6 1.79 -6.36 -5.84
C ILE A 6 0.73 -6.15 -6.93
N PRO A 7 -0.51 -5.73 -6.58
CA PRO A 7 -1.55 -5.44 -7.56
C PRO A 7 -1.19 -4.19 -8.39
N ASP A 8 -1.73 -4.10 -9.60
CA ASP A 8 -1.53 -2.94 -10.46
C ASP A 8 -2.48 -1.80 -10.05
N PHE A 9 -1.97 -0.56 -10.04
CA PHE A 9 -2.81 0.62 -9.88
C PHE A 9 -3.38 1.06 -11.24
N ALA A 10 -4.26 0.23 -11.82
CA ALA A 10 -4.81 0.43 -13.16
C ALA A 10 -5.92 1.50 -13.20
N ASN A 11 -6.74 1.59 -12.16
CA ASN A 11 -7.79 2.61 -12.05
C ASN A 11 -7.23 3.86 -11.37
N LYS A 12 -6.81 4.86 -12.17
CA LYS A 12 -6.23 6.13 -11.70
C LYS A 12 -7.28 7.10 -11.17
N SER A 13 -8.03 6.70 -10.14
CA SER A 13 -9.02 7.53 -9.43
C SER A 13 -8.89 7.36 -7.91
N HIS A 14 -9.45 8.28 -7.11
CA HIS A 14 -9.48 8.15 -5.64
C HIS A 14 -10.09 6.81 -5.18
N LYS A 15 -11.17 6.36 -5.85
CA LYS A 15 -11.77 5.06 -5.58
C LYS A 15 -10.81 3.92 -5.93
N GLY A 16 -10.10 4.02 -7.05
CA GLY A 16 -9.09 3.03 -7.44
C GLY A 16 -7.95 2.95 -6.44
N MET A 17 -7.50 4.08 -5.89
CA MET A 17 -6.47 4.14 -4.85
C MET A 17 -6.95 3.46 -3.56
N SER A 18 -8.17 3.76 -3.13
CA SER A 18 -8.79 3.10 -1.96
C SER A 18 -8.90 1.58 -2.15
N ILE A 19 -9.27 1.13 -3.35
CA ILE A 19 -9.34 -0.30 -3.70
C ILE A 19 -7.93 -0.92 -3.65
N TRP A 20 -6.93 -0.24 -4.19
CA TRP A 20 -5.55 -0.75 -4.22
C TRP A 20 -4.99 -0.93 -2.80
N PHE A 21 -5.16 0.05 -1.92
CA PHE A 21 -4.75 -0.09 -0.51
C PHE A 21 -5.53 -1.20 0.20
N ALA A 22 -6.82 -1.36 -0.08
CA ALA A 22 -7.62 -2.43 0.51
C ALA A 22 -7.14 -3.81 0.05
N GLU A 23 -6.74 -3.93 -1.21
CA GLU A 23 -6.17 -5.15 -1.75
C GLU A 23 -4.79 -5.45 -1.15
N MET A 24 -3.93 -4.45 -0.98
CA MET A 24 -2.64 -4.59 -0.28
C MET A 24 -2.83 -5.05 1.17
N SER A 25 -3.81 -4.48 1.87
CA SER A 25 -4.24 -4.92 3.21
C SER A 25 -4.65 -6.39 3.24
N LEU A 26 -5.54 -6.83 2.34
CA LEU A 26 -5.97 -8.23 2.26
C LEU A 26 -4.83 -9.21 1.96
N ARG A 27 -3.79 -8.74 1.25
CA ARG A 27 -2.59 -9.52 0.95
C ARG A 27 -1.54 -9.51 2.06
N GLY A 28 -1.77 -8.77 3.15
CA GLY A 28 -0.79 -8.60 4.24
C GLY A 28 0.44 -7.79 3.83
N LEU A 29 0.28 -6.90 2.85
CA LEU A 29 1.35 -6.10 2.24
C LEU A 29 1.16 -4.60 2.50
N LEU A 30 0.21 -4.20 3.34
CA LEU A 30 -0.06 -2.80 3.62
C LEU A 30 1.15 -2.14 4.29
N PHE A 31 1.50 -0.95 3.81
CA PHE A 31 2.57 -0.11 4.35
C PHE A 31 2.22 1.37 4.22
N HIS A 32 2.87 2.20 5.04
CA HIS A 32 2.56 3.62 5.07
C HIS A 32 3.02 4.28 3.77
N PRO A 33 2.22 5.12 3.10
CA PRO A 33 2.55 5.65 1.77
C PRO A 33 3.87 6.44 1.71
N GLU A 34 4.28 7.05 2.82
CA GLU A 34 5.54 7.81 2.92
C GLU A 34 6.74 6.94 3.32
N ASP A 35 6.52 5.69 3.73
CA ASP A 35 7.62 4.78 4.06
C ASP A 35 8.23 4.23 2.77
N ALA A 36 9.56 4.22 2.70
CA ALA A 36 10.26 3.61 1.59
C ALA A 36 10.08 2.08 1.63
N PRO A 37 9.58 1.43 0.55
CA PRO A 37 9.33 -0.02 0.55
C PRO A 37 10.56 -0.89 0.85
N ASN A 38 11.77 -0.40 0.58
CA ASN A 38 13.02 -1.09 0.87
C ASN A 38 13.38 -1.15 2.37
N ASP A 39 12.78 -0.26 3.18
CA ASP A 39 13.01 -0.10 4.61
C ASP A 39 11.93 -0.79 5.45
N ILE A 40 11.06 -1.57 4.80
CA ILE A 40 9.99 -2.31 5.46
C ILE A 40 10.45 -3.73 5.76
N PHE A 41 10.49 -4.06 7.04
CA PHE A 41 10.92 -5.35 7.55
C PHE A 41 9.78 -6.07 8.26
N THR A 42 9.74 -7.39 8.12
CA THR A 42 8.84 -8.25 8.89
C THR A 42 9.38 -8.41 10.30
N ILE A 43 8.60 -8.00 11.32
CA ILE A 43 9.03 -8.03 12.73
C ILE A 43 9.42 -9.45 13.19
N ALA A 44 8.76 -10.48 12.68
CA ALA A 44 9.00 -11.87 13.09
C ALA A 44 10.35 -12.42 12.62
N THR A 45 10.84 -12.02 11.45
CA THR A 45 12.05 -12.59 10.82
C THR A 45 13.19 -11.60 10.68
N ASN A 46 12.92 -10.30 10.86
CA ASN A 46 13.83 -9.20 10.55
C ASN A 46 14.31 -9.20 9.08
N GLU A 47 13.52 -9.80 8.18
CA GLU A 47 13.77 -9.81 6.74
C GLU A 47 12.95 -8.73 6.04
N ARG A 48 13.40 -8.31 4.86
CA ARG A 48 12.66 -7.37 4.03
C ARG A 48 11.33 -7.97 3.60
N THR A 49 10.25 -7.22 3.80
CA THR A 49 8.89 -7.64 3.41
C THR A 49 8.74 -7.72 1.88
N PHE A 50 9.46 -6.86 1.17
CA PHE A 50 9.44 -6.73 -0.28
C PHE A 50 10.78 -7.09 -0.90
N THR A 51 10.72 -7.80 -2.02
CA THR A 51 11.88 -8.04 -2.89
C THR A 51 12.26 -6.75 -3.64
N PRO A 52 13.50 -6.62 -4.16
CA PRO A 52 13.90 -5.43 -4.92
C PRO A 52 13.00 -5.09 -6.11
N ALA A 53 12.46 -6.11 -6.80
CA ALA A 53 11.52 -5.92 -7.89
C ALA A 53 10.14 -5.41 -7.43
N GLU A 54 9.69 -5.88 -6.26
CA GLU A 54 8.46 -5.37 -5.64
C GLU A 54 8.64 -3.93 -5.14
N CYS A 55 9.79 -3.59 -4.55
CA CYS A 55 10.09 -2.21 -4.16
C CYS A 55 10.03 -1.26 -5.36
N ALA A 56 10.71 -1.58 -6.46
CA ALA A 56 10.69 -0.73 -7.66
C ALA A 56 9.28 -0.54 -8.23
N LYS A 57 8.43 -1.57 -8.15
CA LYS A 57 7.02 -1.47 -8.56
C LYS A 57 6.22 -0.58 -7.60
N LEU A 58 6.42 -0.75 -6.29
CA LEU A 58 5.75 0.06 -5.27
C LEU A 58 6.15 1.54 -5.37
N ASP A 59 7.44 1.83 -5.56
CA ASP A 59 7.94 3.18 -5.77
C ASP A 59 7.26 3.84 -6.97
N GLY A 60 7.13 3.11 -8.09
CA GLY A 60 6.41 3.61 -9.26
C GLY A 60 4.92 3.87 -8.99
N ILE A 61 4.26 2.98 -8.25
CA ILE A 61 2.84 3.16 -7.91
C ILE A 61 2.64 4.32 -6.94
N MET A 62 3.48 4.47 -5.92
CA MET A 62 3.42 5.59 -4.97
C MET A 62 3.72 6.91 -5.69
N ALA A 63 4.76 6.96 -6.54
CA ALA A 63 5.04 8.14 -7.34
C ALA A 63 3.86 8.53 -8.23
N ASP A 64 3.22 7.56 -8.90
CA ASP A 64 1.99 7.81 -9.68
C ASP A 64 0.84 8.34 -8.81
N MET A 65 0.62 7.76 -7.63
CA MET A 65 -0.45 8.18 -6.72
C MET A 65 -0.22 9.60 -6.19
N PHE A 66 0.97 9.89 -5.66
CA PHE A 66 1.30 11.22 -5.15
C PHE A 66 1.32 12.28 -6.25
N ALA A 67 1.76 11.94 -7.47
CA ALA A 67 1.69 12.87 -8.60
C ALA A 67 0.25 13.23 -9.00
N LEU A 68 -0.70 12.31 -8.83
CA LEU A 68 -2.10 12.51 -9.22
C LEU A 68 -2.96 13.10 -8.10
N PHE A 69 -2.69 12.73 -6.84
CA PHE A 69 -3.58 13.01 -5.70
C PHE A 69 -2.90 13.74 -4.54
N GLY A 70 -1.58 13.95 -4.57
CA GLY A 70 -0.87 14.64 -3.49
C GLY A 70 -1.05 13.95 -2.14
N ASP A 71 -1.32 14.73 -1.10
CA ASP A 71 -1.42 14.23 0.28
C ASP A 71 -2.69 13.38 0.54
N ASP A 72 -3.68 13.44 -0.36
CA ASP A 72 -4.90 12.60 -0.29
C ASP A 72 -4.57 11.10 -0.34
N VAL A 73 -3.35 10.72 -0.77
CA VAL A 73 -2.84 9.35 -0.72
C VAL A 73 -2.79 8.85 0.73
N CYS A 74 -2.32 9.67 1.66
CA CYS A 74 -2.26 9.35 3.08
C CYS A 74 -3.66 9.27 3.68
N GLU A 75 -4.57 10.18 3.28
CA GLU A 75 -5.98 10.14 3.70
C GLU A 75 -6.69 8.86 3.24
N ALA A 76 -6.43 8.40 2.01
CA ALA A 76 -7.01 7.18 1.46
C ALA A 76 -6.48 5.90 2.14
N ALA A 77 -5.22 5.90 2.57
CA ALA A 77 -4.63 4.77 3.28
C ALA A 77 -5.14 4.67 4.74
N CYS A 78 -5.35 5.81 5.41
CA CYS A 78 -5.72 5.90 6.82
C CYS A 78 -6.91 5.00 7.27
N PRO A 79 -8.09 5.02 6.62
CA PRO A 79 -9.21 4.17 7.05
C PRO A 79 -8.92 2.67 6.90
N ILE A 80 -8.04 2.30 5.98
CA ILE A 80 -7.65 0.91 5.74
C ILE A 80 -6.67 0.45 6.82
N PHE A 81 -5.75 1.32 7.23
CA PHE A 81 -4.89 1.09 8.40
C PHE A 81 -5.70 0.92 9.68
N MET A 82 -6.65 1.81 9.96
CA MET A 82 -7.51 1.71 11.14
C MET A 82 -8.27 0.37 11.15
N LYS A 83 -8.81 -0.04 10.00
CA LYS A 83 -9.48 -1.33 9.85
C LYS A 83 -8.53 -2.52 10.09
N CYS A 84 -7.30 -2.49 9.55
CA CYS A 84 -6.28 -3.53 9.79
C CYS A 84 -5.94 -3.66 11.28
N MET A 85 -5.90 -2.55 12.00
CA MET A 85 -5.59 -2.51 13.43
C MET A 85 -6.78 -2.92 14.32
N GLY A 86 -7.92 -3.31 13.74
CA GLY A 86 -9.13 -3.64 14.49
C GLY A 86 -9.81 -2.43 15.13
N MET A 87 -9.43 -1.21 14.72
CA MET A 87 -10.03 0.03 15.19
C MET A 87 -11.21 0.36 14.27
N GLN A 88 -12.44 0.14 14.75
CA GLN A 88 -13.62 0.68 14.08
C GLN A 88 -13.76 2.16 14.46
N GLN A 89 -13.86 3.04 13.47
CA GLN A 89 -14.35 4.39 13.73
C GLN A 89 -15.76 4.27 14.30
N ALA A 90 -15.99 4.87 15.48
CA ALA A 90 -17.33 5.04 16.01
C ALA A 90 -18.14 5.87 15.01
N ALA A 91 -19.33 5.37 14.66
CA ALA A 91 -20.28 6.01 13.76
C ALA A 91 -20.77 7.35 14.31
#